data_AF-A0A2C9KM14-F1
#
_entry.id   AF-A0A2C9KM14-F1
#
_cell.length_a   1.000
_cell.length_b   1.000
_cell.length_c   1.000
_cell.angle_alpha   90.00
_cell.angle_beta   90.00
_cell.angle_gamma   90.00
#
_symmetry.space_group_name_H-M   'P 1'
#
loop_
_entity.id
_entity.type
_entity.pdbx_description
1 polymer ?
#
loop_
_entity_poly.entity_id
_entity_poly.type
_entity_poly.pdbx_seq_one_letter_code
_entity_poly.pdbx_strand_id
1 'polypeptide(L)'
;RNITAESVGRYPPPPHNFQIVKGSAYGTFSRAFVEFVMTDRRAHDLIEWSRGIESPDEYVWSTLHHTKIMKVPGGFTDLPMLKRRPELFANKFYIDLHPVALHCLDQYIFNLTITNQVRDLQLYRELPFILTNQRPTLMN
;
A
#
# COMPACT_ATOMS: atom_id res chain seq x y z
N ARG A 1 -1.66 -5.40 -19.28
CA ARG A 1 -1.93 -4.41 -20.35
C ARG A 1 -1.88 -3.03 -19.69
N ASN A 2 -0.73 -2.36 -19.78
CA ASN A 2 -0.67 -0.94 -19.45
C ASN A 2 -1.55 -0.22 -20.47
N ILE A 3 -2.23 0.84 -20.04
CA ILE A 3 -2.87 1.78 -20.95
C ILE A 3 -1.72 2.50 -21.66
N THR A 4 -1.14 1.87 -22.67
CA THR A 4 -0.07 2.43 -23.49
C THR A 4 -0.65 3.47 -24.43
N ALA A 5 0.24 4.27 -25.01
CA ALA A 5 -0.06 5.34 -25.97
C ALA A 5 -0.99 4.93 -27.14
N GLU A 6 -1.26 3.64 -27.36
CA GLU A 6 -2.22 3.15 -28.37
C GLU A 6 -3.69 3.36 -27.98
N SER A 7 -4.00 3.59 -26.69
CA SER A 7 -5.34 3.99 -26.23
C SER A 7 -5.61 5.50 -26.33
N VAL A 8 -4.56 6.30 -26.65
CA VAL A 8 -4.58 7.76 -26.72
C VAL A 8 -5.48 8.28 -27.85
N GLY A 9 -5.98 7.39 -28.73
CA GLY A 9 -6.99 7.74 -29.73
C GLY A 9 -8.45 7.74 -29.24
N ARG A 10 -8.78 7.16 -28.07
CA ARG A 10 -10.17 7.07 -27.58
C ARG A 10 -10.49 7.91 -26.33
N TYR A 11 -9.49 8.29 -25.54
CA TYR A 11 -9.72 8.99 -24.26
C TYR A 11 -8.75 10.15 -24.08
N PRO A 12 -9.16 11.26 -23.43
CA PRO A 12 -8.25 12.35 -23.09
C PRO A 12 -7.11 11.83 -22.18
N PRO A 13 -5.94 12.46 -22.20
CA PRO A 13 -4.83 12.05 -21.34
C PRO A 13 -5.22 12.11 -19.84
N PRO A 14 -4.63 11.26 -18.98
CA PRO A 14 -4.89 11.30 -17.55
C PRO A 14 -4.63 12.69 -16.96
N PRO A 15 -5.49 13.16 -16.03
CA PRO A 15 -5.29 14.47 -15.40
C PRO A 15 -4.00 14.47 -14.58
N HIS A 16 -3.46 15.67 -14.31
CA HIS A 16 -2.29 15.87 -13.45
C HIS A 16 -1.04 15.06 -13.84
N ASN A 17 -0.99 14.56 -15.08
CA ASN A 17 0.07 13.68 -15.58
C ASN A 17 0.20 12.36 -14.80
N PHE A 18 -0.94 11.80 -14.34
CA PHE A 18 -0.96 10.50 -13.69
C PHE A 18 -0.37 9.40 -14.59
N GLN A 19 0.56 8.63 -14.05
CA GLN A 19 0.99 7.37 -14.66
C GLN A 19 0.00 6.28 -14.26
N ILE A 20 -0.80 5.82 -15.21
CA ILE A 20 -1.82 4.81 -14.93
C ILE A 20 -1.17 3.46 -14.64
N VAL A 21 -1.51 2.89 -13.48
CA VAL A 21 -1.01 1.61 -13.02
C VAL A 21 -2.16 0.61 -12.98
N LYS A 22 -2.00 -0.54 -13.65
CA LYS A 22 -2.94 -1.65 -13.52
C LYS A 22 -2.73 -2.36 -12.18
N GLY A 23 -3.83 -2.64 -11.50
CA GLY A 23 -3.89 -3.31 -10.21
C GLY A 23 -5.02 -4.32 -10.16
N SER A 24 -5.66 -4.40 -9.00
CA SER A 24 -6.77 -5.31 -8.68
C SER A 24 -8.00 -4.48 -8.37
N ALA A 25 -9.16 -4.92 -8.84
CA ALA A 25 -10.47 -4.37 -8.46
C ALA A 25 -10.68 -4.35 -6.94
N TYR A 26 -10.10 -5.33 -6.25
CA TYR A 26 -10.19 -5.50 -4.80
C TYR A 26 -8.88 -5.10 -4.10
N GLY A 27 -9.01 -4.37 -2.99
CA GLY A 27 -7.90 -3.97 -2.13
C GLY A 27 -8.36 -3.66 -0.72
N THR A 28 -7.42 -3.64 0.22
CA THR A 28 -7.62 -3.19 1.60
C THR A 28 -7.02 -1.80 1.74
N PHE A 29 -7.81 -0.85 2.25
CA PHE A 29 -7.40 0.54 2.36
C PHE A 29 -7.54 1.04 3.79
N SER A 30 -6.59 1.85 4.23
CA SER A 30 -6.68 2.51 5.53
C SER A 30 -7.78 3.58 5.52
N ARG A 31 -8.34 3.91 6.70
CA ARG A 31 -9.28 5.04 6.84
C ARG A 31 -8.70 6.35 6.29
N ALA A 32 -7.42 6.60 6.53
CA ALA A 32 -6.73 7.79 6.04
C ALA A 32 -6.67 7.83 4.49
N PHE A 33 -6.49 6.68 3.83
CA PHE A 33 -6.55 6.61 2.38
C PHE A 33 -7.97 6.91 1.86
N VAL A 34 -8.99 6.34 2.49
CA VAL A 34 -10.39 6.61 2.10
C VAL A 34 -10.73 8.10 2.26
N GLU A 35 -10.33 8.71 3.36
CA GLU A 35 -10.52 10.14 3.60
C GLU A 35 -9.76 11.01 2.58
N PHE A 36 -8.52 10.63 2.25
CA PHE A 36 -7.75 11.25 1.17
C PHE A 36 -8.49 11.19 -0.17
N VAL A 37 -9.02 10.02 -0.54
CA VAL A 37 -9.78 9.84 -1.79
C VAL A 37 -11.00 10.74 -1.85
N MET A 38 -11.66 11.00 -0.72
CA MET A 38 -12.87 11.84 -0.61
C MET A 38 -12.60 13.35 -0.55
N THR A 39 -11.34 13.76 -0.37
CA THR A 39 -11.00 15.17 -0.09
C THR A 39 -9.98 15.76 -1.05
N ASP A 40 -9.06 14.95 -1.61
CA ASP A 40 -8.06 15.45 -2.55
C ASP A 40 -8.67 15.62 -3.95
N ARG A 41 -8.64 16.86 -4.44
CA ARG A 41 -9.17 17.21 -5.76
C ARG A 41 -8.56 16.38 -6.89
N ARG A 42 -7.28 16.02 -6.82
CA ARG A 42 -6.62 15.26 -7.88
C ARG A 42 -7.09 13.80 -7.88
N ALA A 43 -7.44 13.26 -6.71
CA ALA A 43 -8.06 11.94 -6.62
C ALA A 43 -9.46 11.95 -7.25
N HIS A 44 -10.26 12.99 -6.99
CA HIS A 44 -11.56 13.17 -7.65
C HIS A 44 -11.42 13.32 -9.17
N ASP A 45 -10.50 14.16 -9.64
CA ASP A 45 -10.27 14.36 -11.08
C ASP A 45 -9.89 13.04 -11.78
N LEU A 46 -9.08 12.19 -11.12
CA LEU A 46 -8.74 10.86 -11.64
C LEU A 46 -9.94 9.92 -11.70
N ILE A 47 -10.79 9.93 -10.66
CA ILE A 47 -12.02 9.12 -10.60
C ILE A 47 -12.97 9.55 -11.72
N GLU A 48 -13.18 10.85 -11.90
CA GLU A 48 -14.03 11.38 -12.97
C GLU A 48 -13.49 11.02 -14.36
N TRP A 49 -12.18 11.19 -14.57
CA TRP A 49 -11.52 10.75 -15.81
C TRP A 49 -11.70 9.25 -16.06
N SER A 50 -11.64 8.41 -15.01
CA SER A 50 -11.78 6.96 -15.12
C SER A 50 -13.17 6.48 -15.53
N ARG A 51 -14.22 7.33 -15.48
CA ARG A 51 -15.56 6.93 -15.94
C ARG A 51 -15.60 6.55 -17.43
N GLY A 52 -14.66 7.07 -18.22
CA GLY A 52 -14.54 6.75 -19.63
C GLY A 52 -13.79 5.45 -19.93
N ILE A 53 -13.04 4.88 -18.98
CA ILE A 53 -12.20 3.71 -19.25
C ILE A 53 -12.93 2.40 -18.93
N GLU A 54 -12.54 1.32 -19.60
CA GLU A 54 -13.03 -0.03 -19.30
C GLU A 54 -12.39 -0.55 -18.00
N SER A 55 -13.21 -1.15 -17.12
CA SER A 55 -12.81 -1.70 -15.82
C SER A 55 -11.99 -0.71 -14.96
N PRO A 56 -12.52 0.50 -14.65
CA PRO A 56 -11.77 1.56 -13.96
C PRO A 56 -11.30 1.18 -12.56
N ASP A 57 -12.02 0.26 -11.91
CA ASP A 57 -11.70 -0.33 -10.62
C ASP A 57 -10.36 -1.08 -10.62
N GLU A 58 -9.90 -1.59 -11.77
CA GLU A 58 -8.58 -2.19 -11.91
C GLU A 58 -7.43 -1.16 -11.99
N TYR A 59 -7.71 0.14 -12.03
CA TYR A 59 -6.69 1.16 -12.29
C TYR A 59 -6.64 2.30 -11.27
N VAL A 60 -7.79 2.78 -10.80
CA VAL A 60 -7.87 3.98 -9.95
C VAL A 60 -7.06 3.83 -8.67
N TRP A 61 -7.28 2.73 -7.93
CA TRP A 61 -6.68 2.53 -6.61
C TRP A 61 -5.17 2.37 -6.68
N SER A 62 -4.70 1.55 -7.61
CA SER A 62 -3.29 1.34 -7.86
C SER A 62 -2.63 2.63 -8.34
N THR A 63 -3.27 3.41 -9.22
CA THR A 63 -2.71 4.68 -9.70
C THR A 63 -2.51 5.68 -8.56
N LEU A 64 -3.52 5.85 -7.68
CA LEU A 64 -3.40 6.72 -6.52
C LEU A 64 -2.33 6.22 -5.55
N HIS A 65 -2.25 4.92 -5.30
CA HIS A 65 -1.31 4.35 -4.35
C HIS A 65 0.17 4.43 -4.81
N HIS A 66 0.42 4.47 -6.13
CA HIS A 66 1.77 4.45 -6.71
C HIS A 66 2.24 5.80 -7.27
N THR A 67 1.39 6.82 -7.23
CA THR A 67 1.72 8.13 -7.77
C THR A 67 2.90 8.76 -7.02
N LYS A 68 3.78 9.42 -7.78
CA LYS A 68 4.88 10.25 -7.25
C LYS A 68 4.52 11.74 -7.18
N ILE A 69 3.33 12.10 -7.68
CA ILE A 69 2.86 13.48 -7.78
C ILE A 69 2.46 14.01 -6.40
N MET A 70 2.12 13.11 -5.47
CA MET A 70 1.60 13.46 -4.16
C MET A 70 1.92 12.38 -3.12
N LYS A 71 1.89 12.79 -1.85
CA LYS A 71 1.94 11.85 -0.72
C LYS A 71 0.55 11.29 -0.50
N VAL A 72 0.44 9.97 -0.60
CA VAL A 72 -0.81 9.24 -0.43
C VAL A 72 -0.66 8.30 0.76
N PRO A 73 -1.61 8.28 1.71
CA PRO A 73 -1.55 7.39 2.86
C PRO A 73 -1.46 5.91 2.44
N GLY A 74 -0.45 5.20 2.91
CA GLY A 74 -0.13 3.82 2.53
C GLY A 74 0.77 3.69 1.30
N GLY A 75 1.03 4.79 0.57
CA GLY A 75 1.87 4.80 -0.63
C GLY A 75 3.36 4.58 -0.34
N PHE A 76 4.17 4.53 -1.39
CA PHE A 76 5.60 4.19 -1.27
C PHE A 76 6.41 5.17 -0.39
N THR A 77 5.94 6.41 -0.22
CA THR A 77 6.57 7.40 0.66
C THR A 77 6.47 7.05 2.14
N ASP A 78 5.62 6.10 2.51
CA ASP A 78 5.33 5.72 3.90
C ASP A 78 6.25 4.61 4.43
N LEU A 79 7.30 4.22 3.69
CA LEU A 79 8.32 3.27 4.15
C LEU A 79 8.89 3.56 5.54
N PRO A 80 9.21 4.81 5.92
CA PRO A 80 9.65 5.10 7.29
C PRO A 80 8.56 4.79 8.33
N MET A 81 7.29 4.97 7.97
CA MET A 81 6.16 4.66 8.86
C MET A 81 6.02 3.14 9.03
N LEU A 82 6.17 2.36 7.96
CA LEU A 82 6.14 0.88 8.00
C LEU A 82 7.15 0.29 9.00
N LYS A 83 8.32 0.92 9.19
CA LYS A 83 9.32 0.48 10.18
C LYS A 83 8.83 0.58 11.63
N ARG A 84 7.93 1.51 11.93
CA ARG A 84 7.45 1.79 13.30
C ARG A 84 6.16 1.07 13.64
N ARG A 85 5.49 0.52 12.64
CA ARG A 85 4.21 -0.15 12.81
C ARG A 85 4.35 -1.51 13.49
N PRO A 86 3.35 -1.92 14.30
CA PRO A 86 3.29 -3.23 14.90
C PRO A 86 2.63 -4.27 13.99
N GLU A 87 2.56 -4.04 12.67
CA GLU A 87 2.11 -5.07 11.74
C GLU A 87 3.30 -5.90 11.23
N LEU A 88 3.13 -7.23 11.13
CA LEU A 88 4.20 -8.15 10.70
C LEU A 88 4.38 -8.21 9.18
N PHE A 89 3.28 -8.03 8.43
CA PHE A 89 3.27 -8.13 6.98
C PHE A 89 2.62 -6.88 6.38
N ALA A 90 3.15 -6.46 5.24
CA ALA A 90 2.57 -5.40 4.41
C ALA A 90 2.36 -5.93 2.99
N ASN A 91 1.29 -5.48 2.35
CA ASN A 91 0.83 -5.92 1.04
C ASN A 91 0.20 -4.72 0.32
N LYS A 92 0.38 -4.46 -0.98
CA LYS A 92 1.23 -5.14 -2.00
C LYS A 92 2.44 -4.25 -2.35
N PHE A 93 3.58 -4.87 -2.64
CA PHE A 93 4.74 -4.19 -3.22
C PHE A 93 4.96 -4.66 -4.65
N TYR A 94 5.35 -3.74 -5.52
CA TYR A 94 5.59 -4.01 -6.94
C TYR A 94 6.99 -3.56 -7.32
N ILE A 95 7.83 -4.53 -7.71
CA ILE A 95 9.24 -4.28 -8.05
C ILE A 95 9.40 -3.35 -9.25
N ASP A 96 8.50 -3.44 -10.22
CA ASP A 96 8.54 -2.62 -11.44
C ASP A 96 8.18 -1.15 -11.18
N LEU A 97 7.43 -0.87 -10.11
CA LEU A 97 6.97 0.47 -9.78
C LEU A 97 7.87 1.15 -8.76
N HIS A 98 8.27 0.41 -7.71
CA HIS A 98 9.01 0.93 -6.57
C HIS A 98 10.16 -0.01 -6.15
N PRO A 99 11.16 -0.25 -7.00
CA PRO A 99 12.28 -1.14 -6.67
C PRO A 99 13.08 -0.62 -5.47
N VAL A 100 13.19 0.70 -5.33
CA VAL A 100 13.84 1.36 -4.19
C VAL A 100 13.14 1.01 -2.87
N ALA A 101 11.80 0.91 -2.88
CA ALA A 101 11.06 0.55 -1.68
C ALA A 101 11.42 -0.86 -1.19
N LEU A 102 11.48 -1.81 -2.12
CA LEU A 102 11.87 -3.18 -1.83
C LEU A 102 13.32 -3.27 -1.37
N HIS A 103 14.27 -2.61 -2.06
CA HIS A 103 15.67 -2.59 -1.63
C HIS A 103 15.85 -2.01 -0.22
N CYS A 104 15.16 -0.91 0.10
CA CYS A 104 15.24 -0.32 1.44
C CYS A 104 14.62 -1.20 2.53
N LEU A 105 13.55 -1.95 2.22
CA LEU A 105 12.95 -2.91 3.16
C LEU A 105 13.85 -4.13 3.37
N ASP A 106 14.41 -4.67 2.29
CA ASP A 106 15.30 -5.84 2.33
C ASP A 106 16.56 -5.53 3.14
N GLN A 107 17.24 -4.42 2.84
CA GLN A 107 18.40 -3.97 3.62
C GLN A 107 18.04 -3.71 5.09
N TYR A 108 16.85 -3.17 5.37
CA TYR A 108 16.41 -2.95 6.74
C TYR A 108 16.17 -4.26 7.50
N ILE A 109 15.49 -5.23 6.89
CA ILE A 109 15.28 -6.56 7.49
C ILE A 109 16.61 -7.29 7.67
N PHE A 110 17.51 -7.24 6.69
CA PHE A 110 18.85 -7.80 6.78
C PHE A 110 19.61 -7.21 7.97
N ASN A 111 19.60 -5.88 8.13
CA ASN A 111 20.24 -5.21 9.26
C ASN A 111 19.68 -5.67 10.62
N LEU A 112 18.36 -5.86 10.73
CA LEU A 112 17.76 -6.39 11.98
C LEU A 112 18.26 -7.81 12.29
N THR A 113 18.38 -8.66 11.26
CA THR A 113 18.85 -10.04 11.39
C THR A 113 20.32 -10.08 11.86
N ILE A 114 21.20 -9.30 11.25
CA ILE A 114 22.64 -9.32 11.60
C ILE A 114 22.93 -8.66 12.95
N THR A 115 22.12 -7.69 13.37
CA THR A 115 22.30 -6.98 14.66
C THR A 115 21.60 -7.68 15.82
N ASN A 116 20.86 -8.76 15.54
CA ASN A 116 20.00 -9.45 16.49
C ASN A 116 19.01 -8.51 17.21
N GLN A 117 18.59 -7.44 16.52
CA GLN A 117 17.58 -6.51 17.01
C GLN A 117 16.19 -7.14 16.82
N VAL A 118 15.67 -7.72 17.88
CA VAL A 118 14.29 -8.23 17.92
C VAL A 118 13.34 -7.06 18.19
N ARG A 119 12.30 -6.91 17.36
CA ARG A 119 11.23 -5.93 17.64
C ARG A 119 10.53 -6.29 18.95
N ASP A 120 10.00 -5.28 19.63
CA ASP A 120 9.14 -5.53 20.79
C ASP A 120 7.93 -6.40 20.38
N LEU A 121 7.83 -7.57 21.00
CA LEU A 121 6.78 -8.55 20.73
C LEU A 121 5.67 -8.56 21.79
N GLN A 122 5.73 -7.66 22.78
CA GLN A 122 4.81 -7.66 23.92
C GLN A 122 3.35 -7.57 23.48
N LEU A 123 3.04 -6.68 22.53
CA LEU A 123 1.72 -6.56 21.93
C LEU A 123 1.17 -7.89 21.41
N TYR A 124 1.99 -8.71 20.75
CA TYR A 124 1.54 -9.97 20.16
C TYR A 124 1.35 -11.07 21.21
N ARG A 125 2.10 -11.02 22.31
CA ARG A 125 1.98 -11.98 23.42
C ARG A 125 0.64 -11.84 24.14
N GLU A 126 0.12 -10.62 24.19
CA GLU A 126 -1.15 -10.29 24.85
C GLU A 126 -2.37 -10.57 23.96
N LEU A 127 -2.18 -11.03 22.72
CA LEU A 127 -3.29 -11.32 21.82
C LEU A 127 -4.11 -12.52 22.34
N PRO A 128 -5.45 -12.41 22.40
CA PRO A 128 -6.30 -13.43 23.04
C PRO A 128 -6.07 -14.85 22.52
N PHE A 129 -5.87 -15.01 21.22
CA PHE A 129 -5.66 -16.31 20.58
C PHE A 129 -4.31 -16.97 20.90
N ILE A 130 -3.31 -16.20 21.34
CA ILE A 130 -2.03 -16.73 21.84
C ILE A 130 -2.21 -17.20 23.28
N LEU A 131 -2.90 -16.39 24.11
CA LEU A 131 -3.15 -16.70 25.52
C LEU A 131 -4.03 -17.95 25.68
N THR A 132 -5.00 -18.18 24.81
CA THR A 132 -5.86 -19.38 24.86
C THR A 132 -5.14 -20.69 24.58
N ASN A 133 -3.95 -20.65 23.97
CA ASN A 133 -3.11 -21.84 23.75
C ASN A 133 -2.15 -22.11 24.91
N GLN A 134 -2.06 -21.21 25.89
CA GLN A 134 -1.32 -21.48 27.13
C GLN A 134 -2.21 -22.34 28.02
N ARG A 135 -1.82 -23.62 28.20
CA ARG A 135 -2.53 -24.54 29.09
C ARG A 135 -2.74 -23.85 30.44
N PRO A 136 -3.92 -23.96 31.08
CA PRO A 136 -4.08 -23.49 32.43
C PRO A 136 -3.07 -24.21 33.31
N THR A 137 -2.07 -23.49 33.81
CA THR A 137 -1.23 -23.96 34.90
C THR A 137 -2.14 -24.14 36.09
N LEU A 138 -2.43 -25.39 36.43
CA LEU A 138 -3.12 -25.77 37.66
C LEU A 138 -2.35 -25.10 38.81
N MET A 139 -2.98 -24.11 39.45
CA MET A 139 -2.49 -23.56 40.71
C MET A 139 -2.71 -24.65 41.77
N ASN A 140 -1.60 -25.11 42.37
CA ASN A 140 -1.60 -25.88 43.62
C ASN A 140 -1.92 -24.98 44.81
#